data_AF-A0A957QBV6-F1
#
_entry.id   AF-A0A957QBV6-F1
#
_cell.length_a   1.000
_cell.length_b   1.000
_cell.length_c   1.000
_cell.angle_alpha   90.00
_cell.angle_beta   90.00
_cell.angle_gamma   90.00
#
_symmetry.space_group_name_H-M   'P 1'
#
loop_
_entity.id
_entity.type
_entity.pdbx_description
1 polymer ?
#
loop_
_entity_poly.entity_id
_entity_poly.type
_entity_poly.pdbx_seq_one_letter_code
_entity_poly.pdbx_strand_id
1 'polypeptide(L)'
;MKRQLLLVTAVLVGALCMAAVLLKAPQLWAATAAQSAVPGTVSYQGYMTDASGVPYSGTVAIEAKIYDADTGGVLYWQEVQSGVVVDNGYFAMSLGAVTPLSASIFGGAPRYLEIGVNTDNVGSGPFTTLPRQKFESVPYAHWATYAVTGTHALTATYAVDAKAAISSTYATTATYAMTSGYAMTATDAVSATNAVTASYAMTAGYAVNAPWSGLSDVPAGFADGSDDGSSYKYVVVVAKEGGHYTSVVAALNSITPTASSPYLVWVAPGTYTETALVEVKGYVHLQGAGPNVTKITSTRSSTVQNTDSSTVRLYDQGRISDLYIGNSGTSSTYGIGVWMADDVTRDTVIDNTHIEVNGSGGTGHYAVYASDAEPTIKRSHLHARGASLVNAAYGSVNSAGGGFPQALIEDSVLLGAEDSLINCTDNTGTGYAMQMIESSPIVRDSYLCGGYRAIFSGINGNPIFHGSIARVSSTFGSYLVESTASGIVSFGTSQLSYFASAQTGLHTGAGNAPRCAQSYDFGTFTELGTNCQ
;
A
#
# COMPACT_ATOMS: atom_id res chain seq x y z
N MET A 1 -56.83 64.69 -6.96
CA MET A 1 -56.36 63.31 -6.64
C MET A 1 -55.12 62.89 -7.45
N LYS A 2 -54.08 63.74 -7.53
CA LYS A 2 -52.84 63.45 -8.30
C LYS A 2 -51.56 63.49 -7.43
N ARG A 3 -51.69 63.44 -6.10
CA ARG A 3 -50.58 63.44 -5.14
C ARG A 3 -50.58 62.25 -4.15
N GLN A 4 -51.51 61.31 -4.30
CA GLN A 4 -51.56 60.07 -3.49
C GLN A 4 -51.09 58.81 -4.24
N LEU A 5 -50.68 58.93 -5.51
CA LEU A 5 -50.25 57.80 -6.34
C LEU A 5 -48.71 57.62 -6.41
N LEU A 6 -47.92 58.50 -5.78
CA LEU A 6 -46.44 58.42 -5.80
C LEU A 6 -45.81 57.87 -4.51
N LEU A 7 -46.58 57.64 -3.44
CA LEU A 7 -46.07 57.09 -2.18
C LEU A 7 -46.35 55.59 -1.98
N VAL A 8 -47.15 54.96 -2.84
CA VAL A 8 -47.42 53.50 -2.80
C VAL A 8 -46.39 52.72 -3.66
N THR A 9 -45.63 53.39 -4.51
CA THR A 9 -44.59 52.78 -5.36
C THR A 9 -43.18 52.77 -4.74
N ALA A 10 -42.96 53.41 -3.58
CA ALA A 10 -41.64 53.44 -2.92
C ALA A 10 -41.46 52.40 -1.79
N VAL A 11 -42.54 51.78 -1.31
CA VAL A 11 -42.48 50.82 -0.18
C VAL A 11 -42.41 49.35 -0.64
N LEU A 12 -42.74 49.06 -1.89
CA LEU A 12 -42.60 47.71 -2.48
C LEU A 12 -41.19 47.40 -3.02
N VAL A 13 -40.28 48.38 -3.05
CA VAL A 13 -38.89 48.20 -3.51
C VAL A 13 -37.91 47.98 -2.35
N GLY A 14 -38.29 48.28 -1.11
CA GLY A 14 -37.43 48.12 0.08
C GLY A 14 -37.52 46.77 0.80
N ALA A 15 -38.56 45.96 0.55
CA ALA A 15 -38.82 44.73 1.28
C ALA A 15 -38.36 43.43 0.56
N LEU A 16 -37.77 43.53 -0.63
CA LEU A 16 -37.11 42.40 -1.30
C LEU A 16 -35.58 42.37 -1.11
N CYS A 17 -35.02 43.30 -0.35
CA CYS A 17 -33.56 43.48 -0.17
C CYS A 17 -32.96 42.85 1.10
N MET A 18 -33.67 41.97 1.82
CA MET A 18 -33.12 41.27 2.99
C MET A 18 -33.55 39.80 3.06
N ALA A 19 -33.31 39.04 1.98
CA ALA A 19 -33.35 37.57 2.03
C ALA A 19 -32.64 36.93 0.81
N ALA A 20 -31.34 37.21 0.62
CA ALA A 20 -30.40 36.32 -0.11
C ALA A 20 -28.99 36.94 -0.10
N VAL A 21 -28.44 37.00 1.11
CA VAL A 21 -27.02 37.21 1.38
C VAL A 21 -26.25 35.96 0.92
N LEU A 22 -25.16 36.17 0.18
CA LEU A 22 -24.03 35.27 -0.05
C LEU A 22 -24.30 33.78 -0.36
N LEU A 23 -24.22 33.43 -1.65
CA LEU A 23 -23.37 32.32 -2.10
C LEU A 23 -22.62 32.75 -3.37
N LYS A 24 -21.37 33.15 -3.20
CA LYS A 24 -20.38 33.20 -4.29
C LYS A 24 -19.98 31.76 -4.62
N ALA A 25 -20.54 31.20 -5.68
CA ALA A 25 -19.95 30.07 -6.40
C ALA A 25 -19.59 30.58 -7.81
N PRO A 26 -18.36 30.35 -8.32
CA PRO A 26 -18.07 30.61 -9.71
C PRO A 26 -18.96 29.72 -10.57
N GLN A 27 -19.82 30.33 -11.39
CA GLN A 27 -20.56 29.63 -12.43
C GLN A 27 -19.56 28.94 -13.34
N LEU A 28 -19.59 27.60 -13.40
CA LEU A 28 -18.93 26.86 -14.46
C LEU A 28 -19.48 27.40 -15.79
N TRP A 29 -18.61 28.00 -16.59
CA TRP A 29 -18.87 28.13 -18.03
C TRP A 29 -18.94 26.72 -18.60
N ALA A 30 -20.14 26.23 -18.84
CA ALA A 30 -20.34 25.16 -19.79
C ALA A 30 -19.92 25.72 -21.15
N ALA A 31 -18.71 25.40 -21.60
CA ALA A 31 -18.32 25.58 -22.98
C ALA A 31 -19.27 24.71 -23.81
N THR A 32 -20.25 25.33 -24.46
CA THR A 32 -21.00 24.68 -25.52
C THR A 32 -20.03 24.41 -26.66
N ALA A 33 -19.59 23.16 -26.77
CA ALA A 33 -18.85 22.71 -27.94
C ALA A 33 -19.76 22.90 -29.15
N ALA A 34 -19.40 23.84 -30.02
CA ALA A 34 -20.00 23.93 -31.35
C ALA A 34 -19.61 22.66 -32.12
N GLN A 35 -20.55 21.75 -32.33
CA GLN A 35 -20.36 20.66 -33.27
C GLN A 35 -20.35 21.25 -34.69
N SER A 36 -19.20 21.19 -35.35
CA SER A 36 -19.12 21.36 -36.80
C SER A 36 -19.87 20.20 -37.45
N ALA A 37 -21.03 20.48 -38.05
CA ALA A 37 -21.73 19.49 -38.87
C ALA A 37 -20.88 19.17 -40.11
N VAL A 38 -20.64 17.88 -40.38
CA VAL A 38 -20.01 17.45 -41.62
C VAL A 38 -20.92 17.87 -42.79
N PRO A 39 -20.40 18.50 -43.86
CA PRO A 39 -21.22 18.89 -45.00
C PRO A 39 -21.97 17.68 -45.60
N GLY A 40 -23.30 17.75 -45.67
CA GLY A 40 -24.16 16.67 -46.18
C GLY A 40 -24.26 16.59 -47.71
N THR A 41 -23.24 17.07 -48.42
CA THR A 41 -23.21 17.15 -49.90
C THR A 41 -21.87 16.67 -50.45
N VAL A 42 -21.87 16.08 -51.64
CA VAL A 42 -20.68 15.57 -52.33
C VAL A 42 -20.40 16.38 -53.58
N SER A 43 -19.21 16.98 -53.69
CA SER A 43 -18.83 17.71 -54.90
C SER A 43 -18.58 16.76 -56.07
N TYR A 44 -19.18 17.06 -57.22
CA TYR A 44 -18.99 16.35 -58.48
C TYR A 44 -18.62 17.34 -59.58
N GLN A 45 -17.62 17.01 -60.39
CA GLN A 45 -17.15 17.84 -61.49
C GLN A 45 -16.95 16.98 -62.74
N GLY A 46 -17.15 17.57 -63.91
CA GLY A 46 -16.99 16.86 -65.18
C GLY A 46 -16.53 17.77 -66.30
N TYR A 47 -16.08 17.13 -67.38
CA TYR A 47 -15.72 17.78 -68.62
C TYR A 47 -16.61 17.25 -69.75
N MET A 48 -17.25 18.16 -70.48
CA MET A 48 -18.20 17.82 -71.54
C MET A 48 -17.71 18.36 -72.88
N THR A 49 -17.77 17.49 -73.88
CA THR A 49 -17.48 17.82 -75.28
C THR A 49 -18.68 17.49 -76.14
N ASP A 50 -18.80 18.15 -77.28
CA ASP A 50 -19.73 17.74 -78.33
C ASP A 50 -19.22 16.47 -79.05
N ALA A 51 -20.01 15.96 -80.00
CA ALA A 51 -19.64 14.78 -80.78
C ALA A 51 -18.36 14.93 -81.63
N SER A 52 -17.87 16.16 -81.79
CA SER A 52 -16.65 16.50 -82.54
C SER A 52 -15.44 16.71 -81.61
N GLY A 53 -15.60 16.54 -80.29
CA GLY A 53 -14.55 16.74 -79.29
C GLY A 53 -14.33 18.21 -78.91
N VAL A 54 -15.19 19.13 -79.34
CA VAL A 54 -15.09 20.55 -78.98
C VAL A 54 -15.70 20.75 -77.59
N PRO A 55 -15.08 21.54 -76.69
CA PRO A 55 -15.61 21.78 -75.35
C PRO A 55 -16.98 22.46 -75.43
N TYR A 56 -17.97 21.92 -74.72
CA TYR A 56 -19.31 22.51 -74.71
C TYR A 56 -19.38 23.71 -73.76
N SER A 57 -20.02 24.79 -74.19
CA SER A 57 -20.32 25.95 -73.34
C SER A 57 -21.82 26.28 -73.40
N GLY A 58 -22.46 26.35 -72.25
CA GLY A 58 -23.89 26.58 -72.12
C GLY A 58 -24.46 25.96 -70.85
N THR A 59 -25.75 26.09 -70.64
CA THR A 59 -26.41 25.47 -69.49
C THR A 59 -26.94 24.08 -69.89
N VAL A 60 -26.96 23.12 -68.98
CA VAL A 60 -27.61 21.80 -69.17
C VAL A 60 -28.37 21.36 -67.92
N ALA A 61 -29.26 20.36 -68.05
CA ALA A 61 -29.80 19.62 -66.92
C ALA A 61 -29.00 18.33 -66.71
N ILE A 62 -28.63 18.05 -65.46
CA ILE A 62 -27.88 16.85 -65.08
C ILE A 62 -28.71 16.01 -64.12
N GLU A 63 -28.87 14.74 -64.48
CA GLU A 63 -29.47 13.72 -63.62
C GLU A 63 -28.38 12.84 -63.02
N ALA A 64 -28.39 12.71 -61.70
CA ALA A 64 -27.47 11.85 -60.96
C ALA A 64 -28.26 10.71 -60.30
N LYS A 65 -27.83 9.46 -60.54
CA LYS A 65 -28.44 8.26 -59.94
C LYS A 65 -27.37 7.40 -59.27
N ILE A 66 -27.71 6.81 -58.13
CA ILE A 66 -26.81 5.91 -57.39
C ILE A 66 -27.38 4.50 -57.38
N TYR A 67 -26.58 3.55 -57.84
CA TYR A 67 -26.88 2.12 -57.88
C TYR A 67 -25.91 1.31 -57.00
N ASP A 68 -26.28 0.06 -56.69
CA ASP A 68 -25.44 -0.92 -56.00
C ASP A 68 -24.57 -1.79 -56.93
N ALA A 69 -24.74 -1.69 -58.26
CA ALA A 69 -23.99 -2.44 -59.26
C ALA A 69 -23.53 -1.57 -60.46
N ASP A 70 -22.49 -2.03 -61.15
CA ASP A 70 -21.88 -1.37 -62.33
C ASP A 70 -22.77 -1.43 -63.58
N THR A 71 -23.57 -2.49 -63.70
CA THR A 71 -24.65 -2.67 -64.69
C THR A 71 -25.86 -3.31 -64.01
N GLY A 72 -27.08 -2.90 -64.36
CA GLY A 72 -28.30 -3.37 -63.65
C GLY A 72 -28.45 -2.77 -62.24
N GLY A 73 -28.75 -3.57 -61.23
CA GLY A 73 -28.80 -3.14 -59.81
C GLY A 73 -30.06 -2.39 -59.37
N VAL A 74 -30.13 -2.10 -58.07
CA VAL A 74 -31.21 -1.34 -57.41
C VAL A 74 -30.84 0.14 -57.34
N LEU A 75 -31.79 1.03 -57.63
CA LEU A 75 -31.63 2.48 -57.47
C LEU A 75 -31.78 2.85 -55.99
N TYR A 76 -30.73 3.44 -55.39
CA TYR A 76 -30.73 3.88 -53.99
C TYR A 76 -31.03 5.36 -53.83
N TRP A 77 -30.70 6.17 -54.82
CA TRP A 77 -30.86 7.62 -54.75
C TRP A 77 -30.84 8.24 -56.15
N GLN A 78 -31.61 9.32 -56.33
CA GLN A 78 -31.70 10.06 -57.59
C GLN A 78 -31.90 11.54 -57.30
N GLU A 79 -31.25 12.38 -58.10
CA GLU A 79 -31.42 13.83 -58.10
C GLU A 79 -31.34 14.38 -59.53
N VAL A 80 -32.18 15.37 -59.84
CA VAL A 80 -32.10 16.13 -61.09
C VAL A 80 -31.79 17.59 -60.73
N GLN A 81 -30.68 18.11 -61.25
CA GLN A 81 -30.33 19.52 -61.16
C GLN A 81 -30.49 20.17 -62.55
N SER A 82 -31.44 21.10 -62.65
CA SER A 82 -31.61 21.94 -63.84
C SER A 82 -30.73 23.19 -63.72
N GLY A 83 -30.27 23.72 -64.84
CA GLY A 83 -29.54 24.99 -64.84
C GLY A 83 -28.04 24.89 -64.53
N VAL A 84 -27.41 23.72 -64.69
CA VAL A 84 -25.97 23.57 -64.46
C VAL A 84 -25.20 24.27 -65.57
N VAL A 85 -24.39 25.28 -65.20
CA VAL A 85 -23.58 26.05 -66.16
C VAL A 85 -22.32 25.26 -66.49
N VAL A 86 -22.10 25.08 -67.79
CA VAL A 86 -20.90 24.47 -68.37
C VAL A 86 -20.11 25.58 -69.05
N ASP A 87 -18.88 25.81 -68.62
CA ASP A 87 -18.00 26.83 -69.17
C ASP A 87 -16.73 26.17 -69.73
N ASN A 88 -16.53 26.33 -71.04
CA ASN A 88 -15.40 25.74 -71.78
C ASN A 88 -15.22 24.23 -71.50
N GLY A 89 -16.34 23.52 -71.45
CA GLY A 89 -16.44 22.09 -71.15
C GLY A 89 -16.51 21.75 -69.67
N TYR A 90 -16.14 22.63 -68.74
CA TYR A 90 -16.12 22.30 -67.31
C TYR A 90 -17.44 22.62 -66.61
N PHE A 91 -17.90 21.74 -65.73
CA PHE A 91 -18.97 22.00 -64.78
C PHE A 91 -18.65 21.42 -63.41
N ALA A 92 -19.25 22.01 -62.37
CA ALA A 92 -19.20 21.52 -61.01
C ALA A 92 -20.58 21.62 -60.37
N MET A 93 -20.96 20.61 -59.58
CA MET A 93 -22.22 20.54 -58.87
C MET A 93 -22.03 19.86 -57.51
N SER A 94 -22.96 20.09 -56.59
CA SER A 94 -22.99 19.41 -55.29
C SER A 94 -24.14 18.42 -55.26
N LEU A 95 -23.82 17.13 -55.27
CA LEU A 95 -24.80 16.05 -55.09
C LEU A 95 -25.34 16.10 -53.66
N GLY A 96 -26.64 15.92 -53.49
CA GLY A 96 -27.33 16.05 -52.22
C GLY A 96 -27.91 17.43 -51.95
N ALA A 97 -27.73 18.40 -52.87
CA ALA A 97 -28.19 19.77 -52.69
C ALA A 97 -29.70 19.95 -52.91
N VAL A 98 -30.30 19.19 -53.84
CA VAL A 98 -31.76 19.18 -54.09
C VAL A 98 -32.42 18.02 -53.36
N THR A 99 -31.86 16.80 -53.45
CA THR A 99 -32.38 15.62 -52.75
C THR A 99 -31.36 15.16 -51.71
N PRO A 100 -31.62 15.29 -50.39
CA PRO A 100 -30.64 15.00 -49.35
C PRO A 100 -29.98 13.63 -49.51
N LEU A 101 -28.65 13.63 -49.57
CA LEU A 101 -27.87 12.42 -49.73
C LEU A 101 -27.51 11.84 -48.35
N SER A 102 -28.30 10.90 -47.86
CA SER A 102 -28.08 10.25 -46.57
C SER A 102 -26.82 9.39 -46.56
N ALA A 103 -26.03 9.48 -45.48
CA ALA A 103 -24.85 8.63 -45.27
C ALA A 103 -25.17 7.12 -45.26
N SER A 104 -26.41 6.75 -44.91
CA SER A 104 -26.86 5.34 -44.91
C SER A 104 -26.80 4.68 -46.29
N ILE A 105 -26.83 5.46 -47.37
CA ILE A 105 -26.75 4.95 -48.75
C ILE A 105 -25.39 4.26 -49.00
N PHE A 106 -24.32 4.75 -48.37
CA PHE A 106 -22.95 4.27 -48.58
C PHE A 106 -22.52 3.14 -47.62
N GLY A 107 -23.46 2.52 -46.90
CA GLY A 107 -23.16 1.44 -45.96
C GLY A 107 -22.70 0.15 -46.64
N GLY A 108 -21.45 -0.26 -46.38
CA GLY A 108 -20.97 -1.65 -46.45
C GLY A 108 -20.78 -2.31 -47.82
N ALA A 109 -21.12 -1.65 -48.93
CA ALA A 109 -20.93 -2.19 -50.28
C ALA A 109 -20.62 -1.08 -51.30
N PRO A 110 -19.96 -1.39 -52.44
CA PRO A 110 -19.68 -0.41 -53.49
C PRO A 110 -20.96 0.29 -54.00
N ARG A 111 -20.81 1.55 -54.41
CA ARG A 111 -21.87 2.33 -55.05
C ARG A 111 -21.39 2.88 -56.38
N TYR A 112 -22.33 3.02 -57.31
CA TYR A 112 -22.05 3.43 -58.68
C TYR A 112 -22.91 4.63 -59.05
N LEU A 113 -22.29 5.72 -59.46
CA LEU A 113 -22.91 6.95 -59.93
C LEU A 113 -23.14 6.87 -61.44
N GLU A 114 -24.38 7.04 -61.86
CA GLU A 114 -24.76 7.23 -63.26
C GLU A 114 -25.10 8.71 -63.48
N ILE A 115 -24.51 9.31 -64.52
CA ILE A 115 -24.80 10.68 -64.92
C ILE A 115 -25.55 10.66 -66.25
N GLY A 116 -26.74 11.27 -66.24
CA GLY A 116 -27.51 11.59 -67.43
C GLY A 116 -27.39 13.08 -67.74
N VAL A 117 -27.14 13.43 -69.00
CA VAL A 117 -27.14 14.83 -69.45
C VAL A 117 -28.30 15.07 -70.40
N ASN A 118 -29.00 16.19 -70.20
CA ASN A 118 -29.99 16.69 -71.11
C ASN A 118 -29.66 18.14 -71.51
N THR A 119 -29.40 18.35 -72.80
CA THR A 119 -29.03 19.64 -73.41
C THR A 119 -30.22 20.56 -73.69
N ASP A 120 -31.47 20.10 -73.49
CA ASP A 120 -32.67 20.93 -73.63
C ASP A 120 -32.91 21.91 -72.48
N ASN A 121 -32.13 21.81 -71.39
CA ASN A 121 -32.20 22.63 -70.17
C ASN A 121 -33.50 22.57 -69.36
N VAL A 122 -34.49 21.76 -69.76
CA VAL A 122 -35.79 21.71 -69.08
C VAL A 122 -35.97 20.42 -68.28
N GLY A 123 -35.06 19.45 -68.42
CA GLY A 123 -35.05 18.21 -67.61
C GLY A 123 -36.23 17.27 -67.91
N SER A 124 -37.00 17.54 -68.96
CA SER A 124 -38.20 16.79 -69.36
C SER A 124 -38.01 15.93 -70.61
N GLY A 125 -36.91 16.12 -71.36
CA GLY A 125 -36.47 15.24 -72.45
C GLY A 125 -35.61 14.05 -71.99
N PRO A 126 -35.28 13.12 -72.90
CA PRO A 126 -34.47 11.94 -72.56
C PRO A 126 -33.04 12.34 -72.17
N PHE A 127 -32.58 11.86 -71.02
CA PHE A 127 -31.19 12.01 -70.61
C PHE A 127 -30.31 11.03 -71.37
N THR A 128 -29.20 11.52 -71.92
CA THR A 128 -28.14 10.65 -72.44
C THR A 128 -27.28 10.20 -71.28
N THR A 129 -27.34 8.90 -70.95
CA THR A 129 -26.61 8.33 -69.81
C THR A 129 -25.17 7.98 -70.19
N LEU A 130 -24.26 8.26 -69.26
CA LEU A 130 -22.84 7.89 -69.35
C LEU A 130 -22.58 6.59 -68.58
N PRO A 131 -21.49 5.86 -68.89
CA PRO A 131 -21.09 4.69 -68.11
C PRO A 131 -20.96 5.02 -66.62
N ARG A 132 -21.43 4.10 -65.77
CA ARG A 132 -21.43 4.31 -64.32
C ARG A 132 -20.03 4.38 -63.76
N GLN A 133 -19.83 5.30 -62.82
CA GLN A 133 -18.57 5.49 -62.12
C GLN A 133 -18.68 4.94 -60.71
N LYS A 134 -17.74 4.09 -60.29
CA LYS A 134 -17.68 3.61 -58.91
C LYS A 134 -17.28 4.75 -57.97
N PHE A 135 -18.00 4.91 -56.88
CA PHE A 135 -17.56 5.77 -55.78
C PHE A 135 -16.32 5.14 -55.13
N GLU A 136 -15.22 5.86 -55.18
CA GLU A 136 -13.97 5.50 -54.49
C GLU A 136 -13.79 6.36 -53.24
N SER A 137 -12.99 5.87 -52.30
CA SER A 137 -12.69 6.61 -51.07
C SER A 137 -11.79 7.81 -51.37
N VAL A 138 -12.14 9.01 -50.87
CA VAL A 138 -11.20 10.14 -50.84
C VAL A 138 -10.20 9.97 -49.69
N PRO A 139 -8.95 10.47 -49.79
CA PRO A 139 -7.91 10.21 -48.79
C PRO A 139 -8.30 10.56 -47.34
N TYR A 140 -9.02 11.67 -47.13
CA TYR A 140 -9.53 12.06 -45.81
C TYR A 140 -10.71 11.20 -45.32
N ALA A 141 -11.51 10.63 -46.24
CA ALA A 141 -12.61 9.71 -45.90
C ALA A 141 -12.12 8.27 -45.70
N HIS A 142 -10.98 7.89 -46.29
CA HIS A 142 -10.33 6.59 -46.06
C HIS A 142 -9.81 6.45 -44.62
N TRP A 143 -9.53 7.56 -43.93
CA TRP A 143 -9.25 7.57 -42.50
C TRP A 143 -10.51 7.46 -41.62
N ALA A 144 -11.70 7.57 -42.21
CA ALA A 144 -12.99 7.44 -41.54
C ALA A 144 -13.67 6.07 -41.83
N THR A 145 -12.89 5.05 -42.17
CA THR A 145 -13.37 3.67 -42.33
C THR A 145 -13.69 3.07 -40.95
N TYR A 146 -14.92 3.30 -40.46
CA TYR A 146 -15.60 2.48 -39.43
C TYR A 146 -14.82 2.15 -38.14
N ALA A 147 -15.05 2.90 -37.06
CA ALA A 147 -14.73 2.46 -35.69
C ALA A 147 -16.01 2.43 -34.83
N VAL A 148 -16.97 1.57 -35.18
CA VAL A 148 -17.95 1.04 -34.20
C VAL A 148 -17.36 -0.20 -33.50
N THR A 149 -16.32 -0.81 -34.09
CA THR A 149 -15.42 -1.80 -33.47
C THR A 149 -13.99 -1.54 -33.96
N GLY A 150 -13.25 -0.68 -33.25
CA GLY A 150 -11.85 -0.36 -33.56
C GLY A 150 -10.90 -1.17 -32.68
N THR A 151 -10.06 -2.01 -33.28
CA THR A 151 -8.95 -2.67 -32.56
C THR A 151 -7.86 -1.68 -32.10
N HIS A 152 -7.78 -0.49 -32.69
CA HIS A 152 -6.87 0.60 -32.30
C HIS A 152 -7.57 1.97 -32.42
N ALA A 153 -8.02 2.56 -31.30
CA ALA A 153 -8.59 3.91 -31.26
C ALA A 153 -7.79 4.80 -30.31
N LEU A 154 -7.36 5.99 -30.77
CA LEU A 154 -6.49 6.89 -29.98
C LEU A 154 -7.25 7.59 -28.83
N THR A 155 -8.54 7.89 -29.01
CA THR A 155 -9.41 8.50 -27.99
C THR A 155 -10.88 8.12 -28.25
N ALA A 156 -11.54 7.51 -27.27
CA ALA A 156 -12.97 7.19 -27.32
C ALA A 156 -13.65 7.56 -26.00
N THR A 157 -14.62 8.47 -26.06
CA THR A 157 -15.35 8.96 -24.87
C THR A 157 -16.48 8.01 -24.45
N TYR A 158 -16.98 7.14 -25.33
CA TYR A 158 -18.17 6.27 -25.09
C TYR A 158 -18.12 4.88 -25.78
N ALA A 159 -16.97 4.23 -25.90
CA ALA A 159 -16.91 2.87 -26.47
C ALA A 159 -17.14 1.79 -25.40
N VAL A 160 -18.04 0.84 -25.67
CA VAL A 160 -18.41 -0.26 -24.74
C VAL A 160 -17.44 -1.46 -24.85
N ASP A 161 -16.71 -1.61 -25.96
CA ASP A 161 -15.70 -2.65 -26.13
C ASP A 161 -14.55 -2.15 -27.04
N ALA A 162 -13.36 -1.92 -26.46
CA ALA A 162 -12.18 -1.46 -27.17
C ALA A 162 -10.96 -2.31 -26.77
N LYS A 163 -10.38 -3.03 -27.74
CA LYS A 163 -9.26 -3.95 -27.49
C LYS A 163 -7.91 -3.23 -27.28
N ALA A 164 -7.75 -2.00 -27.76
CA ALA A 164 -6.65 -1.11 -27.40
C ALA A 164 -7.07 0.37 -27.52
N ALA A 165 -7.14 1.09 -26.40
CA ALA A 165 -7.38 2.53 -26.35
C ALA A 165 -6.30 3.23 -25.50
N ILE A 166 -5.73 4.34 -25.99
CA ILE A 166 -4.65 5.05 -25.29
C ILE A 166 -5.20 5.96 -24.17
N SER A 167 -6.43 6.48 -24.29
CA SER A 167 -7.13 7.20 -23.22
C SER A 167 -8.65 6.96 -23.29
N SER A 168 -9.22 6.44 -22.19
CA SER A 168 -10.68 6.37 -21.98
C SER A 168 -11.05 6.91 -20.59
N THR A 169 -12.05 7.78 -20.53
CA THR A 169 -12.52 8.37 -19.25
C THR A 169 -13.51 7.47 -18.50
N TYR A 170 -14.20 6.51 -19.18
CA TYR A 170 -15.27 5.69 -18.59
C TYR A 170 -15.40 4.24 -19.12
N ALA A 171 -14.35 3.62 -19.70
CA ALA A 171 -14.48 2.27 -20.26
C ALA A 171 -14.59 1.20 -19.15
N THR A 172 -15.64 0.37 -19.21
CA THR A 172 -15.93 -0.68 -18.23
C THR A 172 -15.09 -1.95 -18.40
N THR A 173 -14.52 -2.23 -19.57
CA THR A 173 -13.56 -3.32 -19.82
C THR A 173 -12.60 -2.96 -20.97
N ALA A 174 -11.29 -2.92 -20.72
CA ALA A 174 -10.26 -2.76 -21.75
C ALA A 174 -9.09 -3.73 -21.49
N THR A 175 -8.69 -4.53 -22.48
CA THR A 175 -7.64 -5.54 -22.34
C THR A 175 -6.22 -4.94 -22.41
N TYR A 176 -6.02 -3.81 -23.09
CA TYR A 176 -4.76 -3.05 -23.12
C TYR A 176 -5.04 -1.54 -23.11
N ALA A 177 -4.79 -0.86 -21.99
CA ALA A 177 -4.90 0.61 -21.91
C ALA A 177 -3.65 1.20 -21.23
N MET A 178 -2.99 2.17 -21.87
CA MET A 178 -1.77 2.80 -21.33
C MET A 178 -2.07 3.90 -20.30
N THR A 179 -3.23 4.58 -20.36
CA THR A 179 -3.71 5.48 -19.29
C THR A 179 -5.23 5.45 -19.20
N SER A 180 -5.77 5.21 -18.01
CA SER A 180 -7.21 5.21 -17.69
C SER A 180 -7.48 6.00 -16.41
N GLY A 181 -8.51 6.86 -16.42
CA GLY A 181 -8.91 7.64 -15.25
C GLY A 181 -9.71 6.84 -14.21
N TYR A 182 -10.48 5.85 -14.66
CA TYR A 182 -11.27 4.93 -13.84
C TYR A 182 -11.51 3.63 -14.64
N ALA A 183 -10.83 2.53 -14.30
CA ALA A 183 -11.13 1.20 -14.84
C ALA A 183 -11.38 0.23 -13.67
N MET A 184 -12.54 -0.45 -13.66
CA MET A 184 -12.88 -1.40 -12.59
C MET A 184 -12.15 -2.74 -12.74
N THR A 185 -11.77 -3.16 -13.96
CA THR A 185 -10.97 -4.37 -14.22
C THR A 185 -10.11 -4.18 -15.48
N ALA A 186 -8.78 -4.10 -15.32
CA ALA A 186 -7.83 -4.10 -16.45
C ALA A 186 -6.84 -5.26 -16.28
N THR A 187 -6.63 -6.03 -17.36
CA THR A 187 -5.73 -7.20 -17.34
C THR A 187 -4.26 -6.76 -17.44
N ASP A 188 -3.92 -5.84 -18.37
CA ASP A 188 -2.57 -5.29 -18.54
C ASP A 188 -2.65 -3.74 -18.71
N ALA A 189 -2.30 -2.97 -17.67
CA ALA A 189 -2.28 -1.50 -17.72
C ALA A 189 -0.92 -0.95 -17.25
N VAL A 190 -0.31 -0.06 -18.05
CA VAL A 190 1.04 0.48 -17.77
C VAL A 190 1.00 1.59 -16.70
N SER A 191 -0.07 2.38 -16.59
CA SER A 191 -0.26 3.33 -15.48
C SER A 191 -1.75 3.66 -15.24
N ALA A 192 -2.21 3.55 -13.99
CA ALA A 192 -3.58 3.89 -13.57
C ALA A 192 -3.58 4.80 -12.32
N THR A 193 -4.43 5.83 -12.30
CA THR A 193 -4.53 6.77 -11.17
C THR A 193 -5.40 6.23 -10.02
N ASN A 194 -6.42 5.42 -10.31
CA ASN A 194 -7.24 4.72 -9.30
C ASN A 194 -7.70 3.37 -9.87
N ALA A 195 -7.12 2.26 -9.42
CA ALA A 195 -7.52 0.91 -9.82
C ALA A 195 -8.07 0.12 -8.61
N VAL A 196 -9.25 -0.52 -8.79
CA VAL A 196 -9.88 -1.34 -7.74
C VAL A 196 -9.30 -2.77 -7.72
N THR A 197 -8.93 -3.33 -8.89
CA THR A 197 -8.14 -4.58 -9.00
C THR A 197 -7.29 -4.54 -10.28
N ALA A 198 -5.97 -4.74 -10.18
CA ALA A 198 -5.06 -4.84 -11.32
C ALA A 198 -4.25 -6.13 -11.20
N SER A 199 -4.17 -6.93 -12.26
CA SER A 199 -3.40 -8.19 -12.26
C SER A 199 -1.93 -7.98 -12.66
N TYR A 200 -1.60 -6.96 -13.46
CA TYR A 200 -0.23 -6.67 -13.93
C TYR A 200 0.03 -5.16 -14.16
N ALA A 201 -0.09 -4.31 -13.14
CA ALA A 201 0.26 -2.89 -13.26
C ALA A 201 1.70 -2.62 -12.79
N MET A 202 2.57 -2.08 -13.67
CA MET A 202 3.98 -1.82 -13.36
C MET A 202 4.20 -0.62 -12.42
N THR A 203 3.30 0.36 -12.39
CA THR A 203 3.29 1.46 -11.40
C THR A 203 1.87 1.97 -11.17
N ALA A 204 1.46 2.11 -9.91
CA ALA A 204 0.19 2.72 -9.51
C ALA A 204 0.44 3.84 -8.48
N GLY A 205 -0.24 4.98 -8.63
CA GLY A 205 -0.17 6.09 -7.66
C GLY A 205 -0.93 5.82 -6.35
N TYR A 206 -1.96 4.97 -6.42
CA TYR A 206 -2.70 4.42 -5.27
C TYR A 206 -3.35 3.10 -5.69
N ALA A 207 -3.21 2.04 -4.89
CA ALA A 207 -3.85 0.74 -5.12
C ALA A 207 -4.55 0.27 -3.84
N VAL A 208 -5.78 -0.23 -3.96
CA VAL A 208 -6.55 -0.77 -2.81
C VAL A 208 -6.05 -2.17 -2.43
N ASN A 209 -5.68 -3.00 -3.41
CA ASN A 209 -5.07 -4.32 -3.22
C ASN A 209 -4.09 -4.60 -4.36
N ALA A 210 -2.96 -5.26 -4.07
CA ALA A 210 -2.00 -5.77 -5.06
C ALA A 210 -1.90 -7.30 -4.91
N PRO A 211 -2.24 -8.10 -5.95
CA PRO A 211 -2.10 -9.55 -5.87
C PRO A 211 -0.62 -9.97 -5.87
N TRP A 212 -0.27 -10.95 -5.04
CA TRP A 212 1.11 -11.44 -4.92
C TRP A 212 1.72 -11.87 -6.25
N SER A 213 0.91 -12.52 -7.10
CA SER A 213 1.30 -12.97 -8.44
C SER A 213 1.67 -11.84 -9.42
N GLY A 214 1.35 -10.59 -9.09
CA GLY A 214 1.62 -9.41 -9.91
C GLY A 214 2.82 -8.58 -9.45
N LEU A 215 3.49 -8.96 -8.35
CA LEU A 215 4.68 -8.27 -7.85
C LEU A 215 5.93 -8.76 -8.60
N SER A 216 6.78 -7.84 -9.04
CA SER A 216 8.12 -8.11 -9.60
C SER A 216 9.19 -7.59 -8.63
N ASP A 217 10.42 -8.08 -8.72
CA ASP A 217 11.53 -7.76 -7.80
C ASP A 217 11.22 -8.05 -6.32
N VAL A 218 10.32 -9.03 -6.09
CA VAL A 218 10.05 -9.59 -4.77
C VAL A 218 11.37 -10.17 -4.22
N PRO A 219 11.88 -9.69 -3.06
CA PRO A 219 13.12 -10.22 -2.49
C PRO A 219 13.02 -11.74 -2.36
N ALA A 220 14.13 -12.45 -2.54
CA ALA A 220 14.13 -13.92 -2.64
C ALA A 220 13.41 -14.65 -1.49
N GLY A 221 13.33 -14.04 -0.30
CA GLY A 221 12.57 -14.57 0.85
C GLY A 221 11.04 -14.41 0.80
N PHE A 222 10.49 -13.85 -0.29
CA PHE A 222 9.05 -13.66 -0.52
C PHE A 222 8.60 -14.23 -1.89
N ALA A 223 9.53 -14.72 -2.72
CA ALA A 223 9.25 -15.09 -4.11
C ALA A 223 9.00 -16.59 -4.34
N ASP A 224 9.17 -17.43 -3.31
CA ASP A 224 9.09 -18.89 -3.42
C ASP A 224 7.68 -19.46 -3.24
N GLY A 225 6.69 -18.60 -2.99
CA GLY A 225 5.30 -19.03 -2.71
C GLY A 225 5.18 -19.83 -1.41
N SER A 226 6.19 -19.78 -0.55
CA SER A 226 6.25 -20.44 0.76
C SER A 226 6.15 -19.39 1.86
N ASP A 227 5.00 -18.72 1.96
CA ASP A 227 4.59 -17.95 3.14
C ASP A 227 3.80 -18.81 4.15
N ASP A 228 3.80 -20.13 3.96
CA ASP A 228 3.10 -21.16 4.71
C ASP A 228 3.73 -21.53 6.06
N GLY A 229 4.51 -20.62 6.65
CA GLY A 229 5.00 -20.76 8.03
C GLY A 229 3.90 -20.67 9.11
N SER A 230 2.66 -20.35 8.72
CA SER A 230 1.53 -20.25 9.64
C SER A 230 0.21 -20.21 8.86
N SER A 231 -0.53 -21.31 8.87
CA SER A 231 -1.89 -21.39 8.31
C SER A 231 -2.85 -20.52 9.15
N TYR A 232 -2.89 -19.21 8.91
CA TYR A 232 -3.92 -18.35 9.49
C TYR A 232 -5.26 -18.63 8.81
N LYS A 233 -6.33 -18.72 9.61
CA LYS A 233 -7.67 -18.87 9.07
C LYS A 233 -8.28 -17.52 8.70
N TYR A 234 -7.91 -16.47 9.43
CA TYR A 234 -8.46 -15.13 9.29
C TYR A 234 -7.35 -14.09 9.34
N VAL A 235 -7.54 -13.00 8.59
CA VAL A 235 -6.63 -11.86 8.56
C VAL A 235 -7.41 -10.58 8.89
N VAL A 236 -6.91 -9.81 9.86
CA VAL A 236 -7.43 -8.50 10.22
C VAL A 236 -6.36 -7.45 9.94
N VAL A 237 -6.67 -6.48 9.08
CA VAL A 237 -5.77 -5.39 8.72
C VAL A 237 -6.03 -4.17 9.61
N VAL A 238 -4.98 -3.69 10.26
CA VAL A 238 -4.96 -2.43 11.01
C VAL A 238 -4.14 -1.42 10.22
N ALA A 239 -4.74 -0.29 9.86
CA ALA A 239 -4.05 0.80 9.16
C ALA A 239 -4.64 2.14 9.57
N LYS A 240 -3.82 3.21 9.54
CA LYS A 240 -4.30 4.57 9.85
C LYS A 240 -5.46 5.01 8.96
N GLU A 241 -5.46 4.55 7.71
CA GLU A 241 -6.55 4.71 6.75
C GLU A 241 -6.65 3.43 5.91
N GLY A 242 -7.86 3.07 5.45
CA GLY A 242 -8.09 1.95 4.54
C GLY A 242 -8.05 0.54 5.14
N GLY A 243 -7.66 0.38 6.41
CA GLY A 243 -7.72 -0.90 7.13
C GLY A 243 -9.09 -1.20 7.73
N HIS A 244 -9.31 -2.43 8.22
CA HIS A 244 -10.52 -2.80 8.97
C HIS A 244 -10.64 -2.00 10.27
N TYR A 245 -9.49 -1.69 10.89
CA TYR A 245 -9.39 -0.91 12.11
C TYR A 245 -8.27 0.12 12.01
N THR A 246 -8.42 1.22 12.75
CA THR A 246 -7.38 2.27 12.90
C THR A 246 -6.61 2.18 14.23
N SER A 247 -7.06 1.32 15.14
CA SER A 247 -6.42 0.99 16.43
C SER A 247 -6.15 -0.52 16.49
N VAL A 248 -4.97 -0.87 17.00
CA VAL A 248 -4.56 -2.25 17.23
C VAL A 248 -5.40 -2.88 18.33
N VAL A 249 -5.68 -2.12 19.40
CA VAL A 249 -6.54 -2.60 20.50
C VAL A 249 -7.95 -2.91 19.99
N ALA A 250 -8.53 -2.03 19.16
CA ALA A 250 -9.87 -2.26 18.61
C ALA A 250 -9.93 -3.55 17.77
N ALA A 251 -8.89 -3.83 16.98
CA ALA A 251 -8.77 -5.06 16.19
C ALA A 251 -8.62 -6.31 17.07
N LEU A 252 -7.76 -6.26 18.09
CA LEU A 252 -7.56 -7.39 18.99
C LEU A 252 -8.81 -7.69 19.84
N ASN A 253 -9.60 -6.67 20.18
CA ASN A 253 -10.84 -6.82 20.94
C ASN A 253 -11.99 -7.40 20.11
N SER A 254 -11.97 -7.26 18.78
CA SER A 254 -13.04 -7.77 17.92
C SER A 254 -12.94 -9.27 17.61
N ILE A 255 -11.80 -9.90 17.90
CA ILE A 255 -11.53 -11.29 17.56
C ILE A 255 -11.67 -12.25 18.76
N THR A 256 -12.09 -13.48 18.43
CA THR A 256 -12.20 -14.62 19.35
C THR A 256 -11.42 -15.81 18.78
N PRO A 257 -10.09 -15.86 19.00
CA PRO A 257 -9.20 -16.87 18.42
C PRO A 257 -9.31 -18.23 19.12
N THR A 258 -9.04 -19.30 18.39
CA THR A 258 -8.93 -20.69 18.89
C THR A 258 -7.87 -21.42 18.06
N ALA A 259 -7.43 -22.60 18.51
CA ALA A 259 -6.53 -23.46 17.73
C ALA A 259 -7.05 -23.76 16.30
N SER A 260 -8.37 -23.86 16.14
CA SER A 260 -9.03 -24.12 14.85
C SER A 260 -9.36 -22.85 14.04
N SER A 261 -9.09 -21.69 14.63
CA SER A 261 -9.34 -20.37 14.05
C SER A 261 -8.23 -19.39 14.45
N PRO A 262 -6.98 -19.64 14.02
CA PRO A 262 -5.88 -18.72 14.26
C PRO A 262 -6.05 -17.45 13.42
N TYR A 263 -5.66 -16.31 14.01
CA TYR A 263 -5.77 -14.99 13.37
C TYR A 263 -4.40 -14.40 13.11
N LEU A 264 -4.23 -13.82 11.94
CA LEU A 264 -3.24 -12.79 11.69
C LEU A 264 -3.88 -11.43 11.91
N VAL A 265 -3.30 -10.61 12.79
CA VAL A 265 -3.58 -9.18 12.88
C VAL A 265 -2.38 -8.46 12.29
N TRP A 266 -2.51 -8.04 11.03
CA TRP A 266 -1.45 -7.36 10.30
C TRP A 266 -1.59 -5.84 10.46
N VAL A 267 -0.51 -5.18 10.88
CA VAL A 267 -0.48 -3.75 11.21
C VAL A 267 0.40 -3.00 10.20
N ALA A 268 -0.24 -2.18 9.38
CA ALA A 268 0.41 -1.38 8.36
C ALA A 268 1.42 -0.38 8.97
N PRO A 269 2.40 0.11 8.19
CA PRO A 269 3.32 1.16 8.62
C PRO A 269 2.62 2.36 9.28
N GLY A 270 3.23 2.88 10.34
CA GLY A 270 2.73 4.01 11.10
C GLY A 270 2.97 3.87 12.60
N THR A 271 2.70 4.94 13.33
CA THR A 271 2.78 4.97 14.80
C THR A 271 1.38 4.89 15.41
N TYR A 272 1.08 3.81 16.12
CA TYR A 272 -0.17 3.53 16.81
C TYR A 272 0.04 3.77 18.30
N THR A 273 -0.52 4.86 18.82
CA THR A 273 -0.45 5.17 20.25
C THR A 273 -1.73 4.68 20.91
N GLU A 274 -1.60 3.62 21.71
CA GLU A 274 -2.71 2.94 22.37
C GLU A 274 -2.77 3.35 23.85
N THR A 275 -3.95 3.69 24.34
CA THR A 275 -4.18 4.04 25.75
C THR A 275 -4.62 2.83 26.58
N ALA A 276 -5.31 1.89 25.94
CA ALA A 276 -5.69 0.60 26.50
C ALA A 276 -4.58 -0.45 26.31
N LEU A 277 -4.69 -1.55 27.07
CA LEU A 277 -3.76 -2.67 26.97
C LEU A 277 -3.89 -3.34 25.60
N VAL A 278 -2.75 -3.61 24.95
CA VAL A 278 -2.69 -4.40 23.72
C VAL A 278 -2.63 -5.88 24.12
N GLU A 279 -3.75 -6.59 24.01
CA GLU A 279 -3.86 -8.00 24.42
C GLU A 279 -3.70 -8.95 23.23
N VAL A 280 -2.51 -9.54 23.10
CA VAL A 280 -2.22 -10.56 22.07
C VAL A 280 -2.59 -11.93 22.64
N LYS A 281 -3.84 -12.32 22.39
CA LYS A 281 -4.44 -13.60 22.81
C LYS A 281 -3.73 -14.80 22.17
N GLY A 282 -3.89 -15.99 22.74
CA GLY A 282 -3.42 -17.23 22.13
C GLY A 282 -4.00 -17.46 20.73
N TYR A 283 -3.20 -18.06 19.85
CA TYR A 283 -3.52 -18.27 18.43
C TYR A 283 -3.68 -16.97 17.61
N VAL A 284 -3.18 -15.85 18.14
CA VAL A 284 -3.09 -14.58 17.40
C VAL A 284 -1.64 -14.29 17.09
N HIS A 285 -1.37 -14.00 15.82
CA HIS A 285 -0.13 -13.38 15.40
C HIS A 285 -0.37 -11.88 15.17
N LEU A 286 0.24 -11.03 15.99
CA LEU A 286 0.31 -9.60 15.77
C LEU A 286 1.59 -9.29 14.97
N GLN A 287 1.43 -8.92 13.70
CA GLN A 287 2.55 -8.73 12.78
C GLN A 287 2.56 -7.31 12.20
N GLY A 288 3.74 -6.67 12.15
CA GLY A 288 3.91 -5.41 11.44
C GLY A 288 4.54 -5.56 10.05
N ALA A 289 4.90 -4.44 9.44
CA ALA A 289 5.65 -4.41 8.17
C ALA A 289 7.17 -4.28 8.38
N GLY A 290 7.63 -4.26 9.63
CA GLY A 290 9.01 -4.12 10.05
C GLY A 290 9.15 -3.22 11.28
N PRO A 291 10.11 -3.48 12.18
CA PRO A 291 10.30 -2.72 13.42
C PRO A 291 10.63 -1.24 13.22
N ASN A 292 11.16 -0.86 12.05
CA ASN A 292 11.49 0.55 11.76
C ASN A 292 10.27 1.38 11.29
N VAL A 293 9.20 0.73 10.85
CA VAL A 293 8.08 1.38 10.14
C VAL A 293 6.73 1.17 10.82
N THR A 294 6.53 0.07 11.55
CA THR A 294 5.31 -0.19 12.33
C THR A 294 5.62 -0.06 13.82
N LYS A 295 5.06 0.95 14.49
CA LYS A 295 5.32 1.25 15.91
C LYS A 295 4.03 1.22 16.71
N ILE A 296 3.97 0.38 17.74
CA ILE A 296 2.91 0.38 18.75
C ILE A 296 3.48 1.01 20.02
N THR A 297 2.85 2.05 20.53
CA THR A 297 3.37 2.84 21.65
C THR A 297 2.31 3.06 22.71
N SER A 298 2.73 3.16 23.97
CA SER A 298 1.85 3.61 25.04
C SER A 298 2.63 4.40 26.11
N THR A 299 1.90 4.96 27.06
CA THR A 299 2.44 5.59 28.27
C THR A 299 1.96 4.86 29.53
N ARG A 300 1.67 3.55 29.42
CA ARG A 300 1.08 2.76 30.50
C ARG A 300 2.12 2.53 31.61
N SER A 301 1.73 2.76 32.86
CA SER A 301 2.58 2.53 34.03
C SER A 301 1.74 2.24 35.26
N SER A 302 2.28 1.50 36.23
CA SER A 302 1.61 1.18 37.51
C SER A 302 2.62 1.20 38.67
N THR A 303 2.15 1.47 39.89
CA THR A 303 2.98 1.35 41.11
C THR A 303 3.29 -0.11 41.46
N VAL A 304 2.57 -1.05 40.85
CA VAL A 304 2.79 -2.49 40.97
C VAL A 304 3.39 -3.01 39.67
N GLN A 305 4.33 -3.94 39.78
CA GLN A 305 4.91 -4.64 38.64
C GLN A 305 3.94 -5.72 38.16
N ASN A 306 3.00 -5.35 37.30
CA ASN A 306 1.99 -6.22 36.72
C ASN A 306 1.67 -5.82 35.26
N THR A 307 0.70 -6.50 34.66
CA THR A 307 0.19 -6.21 33.31
C THR A 307 -0.24 -4.74 33.12
N ASP A 308 -0.68 -4.03 34.16
CA ASP A 308 -1.11 -2.63 34.03
C ASP A 308 0.03 -1.68 33.66
N SER A 309 1.27 -2.07 34.01
CA SER A 309 2.50 -1.37 33.63
C SER A 309 2.93 -1.59 32.17
N SER A 310 2.26 -2.48 31.43
CA SER A 310 2.72 -2.93 30.11
C SER A 310 2.02 -2.27 28.93
N THR A 311 2.73 -2.11 27.81
CA THR A 311 2.11 -1.79 26.51
C THR A 311 1.37 -3.00 25.96
N VAL A 312 2.02 -4.17 25.98
CA VAL A 312 1.47 -5.42 25.46
C VAL A 312 1.42 -6.50 26.52
N ARG A 313 0.28 -7.18 26.63
CA ARG A 313 0.16 -8.50 27.28
C ARG A 313 0.19 -9.58 26.20
N LEU A 314 1.19 -10.46 26.27
CA LEU A 314 1.32 -11.59 25.36
C LEU A 314 0.91 -12.87 26.08
N TYR A 315 -0.14 -13.54 25.60
CA TYR A 315 -0.64 -14.79 26.18
C TYR A 315 0.04 -16.03 25.55
N ASP A 316 -0.18 -17.20 26.16
CA ASP A 316 0.33 -18.48 25.65
C ASP A 316 -0.11 -18.71 24.19
N GLN A 317 0.80 -19.22 23.34
CA GLN A 317 0.61 -19.44 21.90
C GLN A 317 0.28 -18.16 21.10
N GLY A 318 0.46 -16.98 21.69
CA GLY A 318 0.45 -15.71 20.98
C GLY A 318 1.79 -15.47 20.27
N ARG A 319 1.78 -14.75 19.15
CA ARG A 319 2.99 -14.35 18.44
C ARG A 319 3.03 -12.85 18.18
N ILE A 320 4.21 -12.26 18.28
CA ILE A 320 4.50 -10.90 17.85
C ILE A 320 5.67 -10.94 16.87
N SER A 321 5.55 -10.28 15.72
CA SER A 321 6.72 -10.08 14.85
C SER A 321 6.71 -8.83 13.99
N ASP A 322 7.90 -8.49 13.50
CA ASP A 322 8.11 -7.45 12.48
C ASP A 322 7.55 -6.08 12.89
N LEU A 323 7.68 -5.69 14.16
CA LEU A 323 7.16 -4.42 14.66
C LEU A 323 7.97 -3.86 15.84
N TYR A 324 7.70 -2.62 16.18
CA TYR A 324 8.26 -1.95 17.34
C TYR A 324 7.20 -1.80 18.44
N ILE A 325 7.58 -2.05 19.69
CA ILE A 325 6.76 -1.84 20.89
C ILE A 325 7.48 -0.84 21.78
N GLY A 326 6.84 0.30 22.06
CA GLY A 326 7.39 1.35 22.91
C GLY A 326 6.55 1.61 24.15
N ASN A 327 7.20 1.76 25.31
CA ASN A 327 6.58 2.33 26.49
C ASN A 327 7.39 3.53 27.02
N SER A 328 6.79 4.71 27.00
CA SER A 328 7.45 5.94 27.43
C SER A 328 6.89 6.52 28.74
N GLY A 329 5.95 5.84 29.41
CA GLY A 329 5.30 6.40 30.58
C GLY A 329 6.03 6.08 31.88
N THR A 330 6.46 7.11 32.64
CA THR A 330 6.68 7.06 34.11
C THR A 330 6.80 8.42 34.83
N SER A 331 6.38 8.43 36.11
CA SER A 331 7.08 9.01 37.28
C SER A 331 6.70 8.17 38.52
N SER A 332 7.70 7.62 39.24
CA SER A 332 7.54 6.75 40.43
C SER A 332 6.79 5.41 40.24
N THR A 333 6.74 4.87 39.02
CA THR A 333 6.01 3.64 38.65
C THR A 333 6.89 2.65 37.88
N TYR A 334 6.37 1.47 37.58
CA TYR A 334 6.97 0.51 36.65
C TYR A 334 6.49 0.77 35.22
N GLY A 335 7.38 0.53 34.25
CA GLY A 335 7.10 0.62 32.81
C GLY A 335 7.56 -0.64 32.10
N ILE A 336 6.68 -1.28 31.33
CA ILE A 336 6.96 -2.58 30.71
C ILE A 336 6.58 -2.52 29.22
N GLY A 337 7.43 -3.05 28.35
CA GLY A 337 7.12 -3.20 26.92
C GLY A 337 6.13 -4.35 26.71
N VAL A 338 6.61 -5.57 26.96
CA VAL A 338 5.83 -6.81 26.86
C VAL A 338 5.81 -7.54 28.20
N TRP A 339 4.61 -7.82 28.71
CA TRP A 339 4.38 -8.66 29.88
C TRP A 339 3.90 -10.05 29.47
N MET A 340 4.50 -11.06 30.08
CA MET A 340 4.07 -12.46 30.02
C MET A 340 3.93 -13.03 31.44
N ALA A 341 2.83 -13.73 31.69
CA ALA A 341 2.53 -14.47 32.90
C ALA A 341 1.62 -15.67 32.62
N ASP A 342 1.30 -16.43 33.66
CA ASP A 342 0.33 -17.53 33.67
C ASP A 342 0.77 -18.75 32.83
N ASP A 343 1.98 -19.27 33.09
CA ASP A 343 2.53 -20.48 32.45
C ASP A 343 2.67 -20.39 30.92
N VAL A 344 2.94 -19.19 30.39
CA VAL A 344 3.30 -18.99 28.97
C VAL A 344 4.42 -19.96 28.58
N THR A 345 4.20 -20.73 27.52
CA THR A 345 5.14 -21.76 27.04
C THR A 345 6.04 -21.24 25.91
N ARG A 346 6.95 -22.11 25.45
CA ARG A 346 7.80 -21.83 24.28
C ARG A 346 7.06 -21.67 22.95
N ASP A 347 5.78 -22.05 22.89
CA ASP A 347 4.94 -21.81 21.72
C ASP A 347 4.55 -20.33 21.57
N THR A 348 4.73 -19.52 22.62
CA THR A 348 4.67 -18.06 22.53
C THR A 348 5.95 -17.50 21.94
N VAL A 349 5.82 -16.71 20.88
CA VAL A 349 6.97 -16.26 20.08
C VAL A 349 7.03 -14.73 19.96
N ILE A 350 8.19 -14.16 20.24
CA ILE A 350 8.57 -12.79 19.86
C ILE A 350 9.69 -12.89 18.82
N ASP A 351 9.49 -12.32 17.63
CA ASP A 351 10.40 -12.51 16.50
C ASP A 351 10.63 -11.21 15.72
N ASN A 352 11.87 -10.87 15.39
CA ASN A 352 12.21 -9.65 14.64
C ASN A 352 11.50 -8.38 15.18
N THR A 353 11.45 -8.24 16.50
CA THR A 353 10.70 -7.17 17.19
C THR A 353 11.66 -6.26 17.94
N HIS A 354 11.45 -4.94 17.86
CA HIS A 354 12.17 -3.98 18.69
C HIS A 354 11.27 -3.55 19.85
N ILE A 355 11.64 -3.89 21.08
CA ILE A 355 10.91 -3.53 22.29
C ILE A 355 11.74 -2.55 23.10
N GLU A 356 11.20 -1.37 23.34
CA GLU A 356 11.89 -0.26 23.99
C GLU A 356 11.06 0.35 25.11
N VAL A 357 11.66 0.50 26.29
CA VAL A 357 11.09 1.25 27.42
C VAL A 357 12.04 2.37 27.80
N ASN A 358 11.56 3.60 27.71
CA ASN A 358 12.39 4.81 27.81
C ASN A 358 11.72 5.97 28.58
N GLY A 359 10.77 5.65 29.47
CA GLY A 359 10.21 6.62 30.40
C GLY A 359 11.29 7.23 31.30
N SER A 360 11.04 8.42 31.87
CA SER A 360 12.00 9.09 32.76
C SER A 360 11.58 8.93 34.22
N GLY A 361 12.48 8.37 35.05
CA GLY A 361 12.23 8.06 36.45
C GLY A 361 11.39 6.79 36.64
N GLY A 362 11.03 6.48 37.88
CA GLY A 362 10.26 5.27 38.20
C GLY A 362 11.05 4.18 38.92
N THR A 363 10.35 3.14 39.33
CA THR A 363 10.89 2.03 40.13
C THR A 363 11.61 1.03 39.25
N GLY A 364 11.06 0.68 38.08
CA GLY A 364 11.73 -0.27 37.20
C GLY A 364 11.16 -0.31 35.79
N HIS A 365 12.06 -0.38 34.80
CA HIS A 365 11.73 -0.56 33.39
C HIS A 365 12.15 -1.93 32.89
N TYR A 366 11.27 -2.56 32.13
CA TYR A 366 11.50 -3.88 31.55
C TYR A 366 11.05 -3.89 30.10
N ALA A 367 11.96 -4.14 29.15
CA ALA A 367 11.52 -4.30 27.76
C ALA A 367 10.64 -5.56 27.63
N VAL A 368 11.12 -6.68 28.16
CA VAL A 368 10.34 -7.90 28.34
C VAL A 368 10.34 -8.30 29.80
N TYR A 369 9.17 -8.63 30.33
CA TYR A 369 9.01 -9.22 31.66
C TYR A 369 8.25 -10.53 31.61
N ALA A 370 8.88 -11.60 32.10
CA ALA A 370 8.36 -12.97 32.12
C ALA A 370 8.18 -13.45 33.56
N SER A 371 6.95 -13.36 34.07
CA SER A 371 6.58 -13.89 35.40
C SER A 371 6.04 -15.29 35.24
N ASP A 372 6.77 -16.32 35.68
CA ASP A 372 6.34 -17.73 35.52
C ASP A 372 6.07 -18.06 34.04
N ALA A 373 6.92 -17.56 33.13
CA ALA A 373 6.74 -17.63 31.68
C ALA A 373 8.04 -17.98 30.94
N GLU A 374 7.94 -18.82 29.92
CA GLU A 374 9.06 -19.37 29.15
C GLU A 374 8.93 -19.18 27.63
N PRO A 375 8.79 -17.93 27.14
CA PRO A 375 8.61 -17.65 25.72
C PRO A 375 9.85 -18.00 24.89
N THR A 376 9.65 -18.10 23.57
CA THR A 376 10.73 -18.04 22.58
C THR A 376 10.88 -16.61 22.06
N ILE A 377 12.06 -16.02 22.22
CA ILE A 377 12.43 -14.69 21.73
C ILE A 377 13.57 -14.86 20.73
N LYS A 378 13.40 -14.35 19.51
CA LYS A 378 14.44 -14.49 18.49
C LYS A 378 14.59 -13.24 17.63
N ARG A 379 15.81 -13.00 17.13
CA ARG A 379 16.13 -11.89 16.20
C ARG A 379 15.63 -10.52 16.69
N SER A 380 15.53 -10.32 18.00
CA SER A 380 14.80 -9.18 18.58
C SER A 380 15.73 -8.25 19.35
N HIS A 381 15.35 -6.98 19.42
CA HIS A 381 16.11 -5.94 20.14
C HIS A 381 15.31 -5.50 21.36
N LEU A 382 15.83 -5.76 22.55
CA LEU A 382 15.21 -5.44 23.84
C LEU A 382 16.02 -4.31 24.49
N HIS A 383 15.36 -3.19 24.80
CA HIS A 383 16.03 -2.04 25.41
C HIS A 383 15.20 -1.43 26.54
N ALA A 384 15.76 -1.39 27.75
CA ALA A 384 15.17 -0.66 28.88
C ALA A 384 16.14 0.40 29.40
N ARG A 385 15.63 1.61 29.65
CA ARG A 385 16.41 2.75 30.18
C ARG A 385 15.53 3.78 30.89
N GLY A 386 16.14 4.70 31.63
CA GLY A 386 15.47 5.84 32.28
C GLY A 386 14.86 5.63 33.68
N ALA A 387 14.71 4.41 34.19
CA ALA A 387 14.23 4.16 35.57
C ALA A 387 15.33 4.42 36.61
N SER A 388 14.94 4.66 37.87
CA SER A 388 15.87 5.02 38.95
C SER A 388 16.43 3.84 39.76
N LEU A 389 15.84 2.63 39.67
CA LEU A 389 16.36 1.45 40.38
C LEU A 389 16.74 0.30 39.45
N VAL A 390 15.87 -0.04 38.50
CA VAL A 390 16.08 -1.18 37.60
C VAL A 390 15.74 -0.83 36.17
N ASN A 391 16.65 -1.06 35.24
CA ASN A 391 16.43 -1.00 33.80
C ASN A 391 16.86 -2.33 33.19
N ALA A 392 15.93 -3.26 32.97
CA ALA A 392 16.26 -4.60 32.48
C ALA A 392 15.74 -4.85 31.06
N ALA A 393 16.61 -5.29 30.15
CA ALA A 393 16.17 -5.70 28.81
C ALA A 393 15.23 -6.93 28.91
N TYR A 394 15.64 -7.90 29.71
CA TYR A 394 14.84 -9.08 30.03
C TYR A 394 14.78 -9.29 31.54
N GLY A 395 13.57 -9.24 32.10
CA GLY A 395 13.29 -9.60 33.49
C GLY A 395 12.55 -10.94 33.56
N SER A 396 12.94 -11.82 34.48
CA SER A 396 12.22 -13.07 34.71
C SER A 396 12.17 -13.44 36.19
N VAL A 397 11.00 -13.89 36.65
CA VAL A 397 10.77 -14.35 38.02
C VAL A 397 9.96 -15.65 38.00
N ASN A 398 10.21 -16.57 38.93
CA ASN A 398 9.26 -17.61 39.32
C ASN A 398 8.67 -17.26 40.68
N SER A 399 7.35 -17.25 40.77
CA SER A 399 6.58 -17.00 41.99
C SER A 399 5.71 -18.20 42.38
N ALA A 400 5.50 -19.16 41.47
CA ALA A 400 4.57 -20.28 41.63
C ALA A 400 5.14 -21.50 42.36
N GLY A 401 6.46 -21.54 42.66
CA GLY A 401 7.08 -22.64 43.41
C GLY A 401 7.16 -23.97 42.64
N GLY A 402 7.13 -23.90 41.30
CA GLY A 402 7.22 -25.02 40.36
C GLY A 402 8.60 -25.14 39.68
N GLY A 403 8.64 -25.72 38.47
CA GLY A 403 9.86 -25.74 37.66
C GLY A 403 10.30 -24.33 37.25
N PHE A 404 11.61 -24.09 37.16
CA PHE A 404 12.13 -22.77 36.77
C PHE A 404 11.77 -22.47 35.30
N PRO A 405 11.27 -21.26 34.97
CA PRO A 405 10.94 -20.91 33.59
C PRO A 405 12.17 -21.02 32.69
N GLN A 406 12.00 -21.66 31.52
CA GLN A 406 13.09 -21.92 30.59
C GLN A 406 12.87 -21.22 29.25
N ALA A 407 12.75 -19.90 29.26
CA ALA A 407 12.64 -19.12 28.02
C ALA A 407 13.81 -19.43 27.06
N LEU A 408 13.55 -19.38 25.75
CA LEU A 408 14.59 -19.50 24.72
C LEU A 408 14.83 -18.12 24.12
N ILE A 409 16.07 -17.65 24.12
CA ILE A 409 16.46 -16.36 23.54
C ILE A 409 17.56 -16.61 22.52
N GLU A 410 17.32 -16.30 21.24
CA GLU A 410 18.26 -16.60 20.15
C GLU A 410 18.49 -15.35 19.27
N ASP A 411 19.71 -15.15 18.77
CA ASP A 411 20.06 -14.09 17.81
C ASP A 411 19.57 -12.69 18.22
N SER A 412 19.53 -12.39 19.52
CA SER A 412 18.86 -11.20 20.06
C SER A 412 19.83 -10.25 20.75
N VAL A 413 19.43 -8.99 20.86
CA VAL A 413 20.20 -7.92 21.49
C VAL A 413 19.46 -7.46 22.74
N LEU A 414 20.10 -7.53 23.90
CA LEU A 414 19.55 -7.21 25.20
C LEU A 414 20.33 -6.07 25.84
N LEU A 415 19.70 -4.89 25.93
CA LEU A 415 20.30 -3.67 26.47
C LEU A 415 19.54 -3.18 27.71
N GLY A 416 20.20 -3.20 28.87
CA GLY A 416 19.77 -2.44 30.04
C GLY A 416 20.80 -1.39 30.36
N ALA A 417 20.77 -0.25 29.67
CA ALA A 417 21.73 0.87 29.77
C ALA A 417 21.29 2.06 28.89
N GLU A 418 21.91 3.23 29.06
CA GLU A 418 21.74 4.40 28.19
C GLU A 418 22.62 4.32 26.90
N ASP A 419 21.95 4.35 25.75
CA ASP A 419 22.32 4.65 24.34
C ASP A 419 23.62 4.15 23.66
N SER A 420 24.52 3.38 24.28
CA SER A 420 25.68 2.80 23.55
C SER A 420 25.73 1.28 23.57
N LEU A 421 25.49 0.69 22.39
CA LEU A 421 25.73 -0.74 22.10
C LEU A 421 27.18 -1.17 22.39
N ILE A 422 28.15 -0.26 22.22
CA ILE A 422 29.56 -0.62 22.22
C ILE A 422 30.12 -0.64 23.64
N ASN A 423 29.76 0.33 24.48
CA ASN A 423 30.46 0.52 25.76
C ASN A 423 29.59 0.28 27.00
N CYS A 424 28.29 -0.01 26.85
CA CYS A 424 27.38 -0.18 28.00
C CYS A 424 27.52 0.96 29.02
N THR A 425 27.68 2.20 28.54
CA THR A 425 28.19 3.38 29.29
C THR A 425 27.26 3.93 30.38
N ASP A 426 26.28 3.17 30.79
CA ASP A 426 25.42 3.57 31.90
C ASP A 426 26.24 3.65 33.19
N ASN A 427 26.12 4.80 33.85
CA ASN A 427 26.79 5.19 35.09
C ASN A 427 25.78 5.34 36.24
N THR A 428 24.52 4.94 36.03
CA THR A 428 23.45 5.08 37.01
C THR A 428 23.40 3.92 38.01
N GLY A 429 24.05 2.80 37.72
CA GLY A 429 24.00 1.61 38.58
C GLY A 429 22.63 0.94 38.58
N THR A 430 21.90 1.00 37.47
CA THR A 430 20.53 0.45 37.38
C THR A 430 20.31 -0.51 36.21
N GLY A 431 21.24 -0.57 35.24
CA GLY A 431 21.08 -1.31 34.00
C GLY A 431 21.39 -2.82 34.06
N TYR A 432 20.46 -3.65 33.59
CA TYR A 432 20.56 -5.11 33.50
C TYR A 432 20.32 -5.59 32.07
N ALA A 433 21.23 -6.38 31.47
CA ALA A 433 20.84 -7.07 30.23
C ALA A 433 19.79 -8.15 30.58
N MET A 434 20.06 -8.92 31.63
CA MET A 434 19.12 -9.89 32.19
C MET A 434 19.06 -9.79 33.71
N GLN A 435 17.84 -9.73 34.25
CA GLN A 435 17.57 -9.84 35.69
C GLN A 435 16.66 -11.04 35.95
N MET A 436 17.18 -12.05 36.65
CA MET A 436 16.51 -13.33 36.83
C MET A 436 16.42 -13.70 38.31
N ILE A 437 15.27 -14.22 38.73
CA ILE A 437 15.03 -14.79 40.05
C ILE A 437 14.30 -16.12 39.84
N GLU A 438 14.90 -17.23 40.30
CA GLU A 438 14.34 -18.58 40.13
C GLU A 438 14.02 -18.93 38.65
N SER A 439 14.92 -18.56 37.73
CA SER A 439 14.70 -18.68 36.28
C SER A 439 15.92 -19.24 35.56
N SER A 440 15.70 -20.02 34.50
CA SER A 440 16.74 -20.78 33.79
C SER A 440 16.62 -20.65 32.26
N PRO A 441 16.65 -19.43 31.70
CA PRO A 441 16.56 -19.25 30.25
C PRO A 441 17.78 -19.85 29.53
N ILE A 442 17.56 -20.30 28.31
CA ILE A 442 18.60 -20.69 27.37
C ILE A 442 18.82 -19.54 26.40
N VAL A 443 20.04 -19.01 26.34
CA VAL A 443 20.39 -17.87 25.50
C VAL A 443 21.44 -18.31 24.48
N ARG A 444 21.20 -18.05 23.19
CA ARG A 444 22.12 -18.41 22.10
C ARG A 444 22.42 -17.23 21.20
N ASP A 445 23.67 -17.14 20.75
CA ASP A 445 24.10 -16.25 19.67
C ASP A 445 23.64 -14.80 19.86
N SER A 446 23.55 -14.37 21.12
CA SER A 446 22.92 -13.11 21.51
C SER A 446 23.95 -12.14 22.08
N TYR A 447 23.61 -10.86 22.04
CA TYR A 447 24.42 -9.79 22.58
C TYR A 447 23.77 -9.20 23.83
N LEU A 448 24.50 -9.20 24.94
CA LEU A 448 24.04 -8.73 26.24
C LEU A 448 24.86 -7.54 26.70
N CYS A 449 24.20 -6.46 27.06
CA CYS A 449 24.84 -5.24 27.53
C CYS A 449 24.11 -4.69 28.75
N GLY A 450 24.76 -4.78 29.91
CA GLY A 450 24.25 -4.26 31.17
C GLY A 450 25.04 -3.04 31.63
N GLY A 451 24.34 -1.96 31.96
CA GLY A 451 24.93 -0.77 32.56
C GLY A 451 25.53 -1.01 33.94
N TYR A 452 24.99 -1.98 34.65
CA TYR A 452 25.39 -2.35 35.99
C TYR A 452 25.64 -3.85 36.11
N ARG A 453 24.70 -4.69 35.64
CA ARG A 453 24.87 -6.14 35.56
C ARG A 453 24.60 -6.62 34.14
N ALA A 454 25.51 -7.34 33.50
CA ALA A 454 25.13 -8.01 32.27
C ALA A 454 24.14 -9.15 32.58
N ILE A 455 24.53 -10.04 33.50
CA ILE A 455 23.71 -11.17 33.94
C ILE A 455 23.56 -11.11 35.45
N PHE A 456 22.34 -10.95 35.93
CA PHE A 456 21.99 -11.11 37.35
C PHE A 456 21.13 -12.37 37.52
N SER A 457 21.64 -13.34 38.29
CA SER A 457 20.93 -14.58 38.69
C SER A 457 20.79 -14.59 40.21
N GLY A 458 19.64 -14.14 40.73
CA GLY A 458 19.45 -13.88 42.15
C GLY A 458 19.52 -15.14 43.03
N ILE A 459 18.42 -15.89 43.08
CA ILE A 459 18.23 -17.09 43.92
C ILE A 459 17.69 -18.19 43.02
N ASN A 460 18.24 -19.41 43.15
CA ASN A 460 17.89 -20.59 42.36
C ASN A 460 17.91 -20.36 40.82
N GLY A 461 17.88 -21.43 40.05
CA GLY A 461 17.94 -21.36 38.59
C GLY A 461 19.35 -21.47 37.99
N ASN A 462 19.39 -21.84 36.72
CA ASN A 462 20.59 -22.12 35.96
C ASN A 462 20.43 -21.66 34.51
N PRO A 463 20.48 -20.35 34.21
CA PRO A 463 20.55 -19.87 32.83
C PRO A 463 21.76 -20.48 32.10
N ILE A 464 21.55 -20.83 30.83
CA ILE A 464 22.56 -21.46 29.97
C ILE A 464 22.82 -20.55 28.77
N PHE A 465 24.08 -20.14 28.57
CA PHE A 465 24.47 -19.31 27.43
C PHE A 465 25.33 -20.08 26.44
N HIS A 466 25.05 -19.91 25.14
CA HIS A 466 25.79 -20.49 24.03
C HIS A 466 26.16 -19.41 23.03
N GLY A 467 27.42 -19.35 22.59
CA GLY A 467 27.85 -18.49 21.47
C GLY A 467 27.52 -17.00 21.63
N SER A 468 27.28 -16.55 22.86
CA SER A 468 26.78 -15.22 23.17
C SER A 468 27.92 -14.30 23.62
N ILE A 469 27.68 -12.99 23.50
CA ILE A 469 28.62 -11.96 23.93
C ILE A 469 27.98 -11.17 25.05
N ALA A 470 28.67 -11.02 26.18
CA ALA A 470 28.22 -10.18 27.28
C ALA A 470 29.21 -9.03 27.55
N ARG A 471 28.67 -7.83 27.77
CA ARG A 471 29.39 -6.62 28.14
C ARG A 471 28.73 -5.94 29.33
N VAL A 472 29.56 -5.27 30.11
CA VAL A 472 29.12 -4.45 31.25
C VAL A 472 29.89 -3.13 31.27
N SER A 473 29.31 -2.08 31.87
CA SER A 473 29.99 -0.80 32.11
C SER A 473 31.36 -0.98 32.80
N SER A 474 32.31 -0.10 32.49
CA SER A 474 33.60 -0.03 33.18
C SER A 474 33.53 0.66 34.55
N THR A 475 32.34 1.08 34.98
CA THR A 475 32.12 1.79 36.25
C THR A 475 32.31 0.83 37.44
N PHE A 476 32.97 1.31 38.50
CA PHE A 476 33.18 0.53 39.72
C PHE A 476 31.86 -0.02 40.29
N GLY A 477 31.84 -1.31 40.62
CA GLY A 477 30.66 -2.01 41.11
C GLY A 477 29.83 -2.70 40.02
N SER A 478 30.19 -2.55 38.74
CA SER A 478 29.52 -3.26 37.65
C SER A 478 30.03 -4.68 37.49
N TYR A 479 29.13 -5.63 37.24
CA TYR A 479 29.43 -7.06 37.19
C TYR A 479 28.98 -7.69 35.88
N LEU A 480 29.87 -8.45 35.24
CA LEU A 480 29.47 -9.29 34.12
C LEU A 480 28.41 -10.31 34.55
N VAL A 481 28.68 -11.02 35.64
CA VAL A 481 27.77 -11.99 36.23
C VAL A 481 27.72 -11.74 37.73
N GLU A 482 26.52 -11.62 38.28
CA GLU A 482 26.28 -11.56 39.72
C GLU A 482 25.28 -12.65 40.12
N SER A 483 25.60 -13.36 41.20
CA SER A 483 24.65 -14.24 41.88
C SER A 483 24.72 -14.03 43.39
N THR A 484 23.56 -14.02 44.03
CA THR A 484 23.40 -13.64 45.45
C THR A 484 23.08 -14.83 46.36
N ALA A 485 22.80 -16.01 45.78
CA ALA A 485 22.47 -17.26 46.47
C ALA A 485 22.65 -18.44 45.48
N SER A 486 21.91 -19.54 45.62
CA SER A 486 21.97 -20.81 44.85
C SER A 486 21.86 -20.71 43.32
N GLY A 487 21.86 -19.52 42.75
CA GLY A 487 21.86 -19.33 41.30
C GLY A 487 23.19 -19.75 40.71
N ILE A 488 23.14 -20.53 39.63
CA ILE A 488 24.30 -20.94 38.85
C ILE A 488 24.19 -20.27 37.49
N VAL A 489 25.31 -19.92 36.85
CA VAL A 489 25.32 -19.51 35.44
C VAL A 489 26.19 -20.48 34.66
N SER A 490 25.55 -21.24 33.77
CA SER A 490 26.23 -22.21 32.93
C SER A 490 26.56 -21.61 31.57
N PHE A 491 27.78 -21.87 31.09
CA PHE A 491 28.17 -21.58 29.72
C PHE A 491 28.26 -22.92 28.98
N GLY A 492 27.53 -23.03 27.87
CA GLY A 492 27.50 -24.23 27.05
C GLY A 492 28.85 -24.50 26.35
N THR A 493 28.86 -25.50 25.47
CA THR A 493 30.07 -25.89 24.72
C THR A 493 30.63 -24.78 23.81
N SER A 494 29.78 -23.82 23.44
CA SER A 494 30.13 -22.59 22.73
C SER A 494 30.21 -21.44 23.75
N GLN A 495 31.42 -20.89 23.92
CA GLN A 495 31.84 -20.04 25.05
C GLN A 495 31.08 -18.71 25.12
N LEU A 496 30.90 -18.17 26.34
CA LEU A 496 30.54 -16.76 26.52
C LEU A 496 31.79 -15.90 26.31
N SER A 497 31.77 -15.02 25.32
CA SER A 497 32.81 -14.00 25.14
C SER A 497 32.47 -12.75 25.94
N TYR A 498 33.40 -12.24 26.74
CA TYR A 498 33.20 -11.04 27.55
C TYR A 498 34.43 -10.14 27.56
N PHE A 499 34.25 -8.88 27.97
CA PHE A 499 35.33 -7.91 28.12
C PHE A 499 35.52 -7.62 29.61
N ALA A 500 36.74 -7.73 30.13
CA ALA A 500 37.02 -7.48 31.56
C ALA A 500 38.43 -6.97 31.85
N SER A 501 38.58 -6.24 32.97
CA SER A 501 39.84 -6.00 33.66
C SER A 501 39.96 -6.93 34.87
N ALA A 502 41.13 -7.54 35.08
CA ALA A 502 41.36 -8.63 36.04
C ALA A 502 41.44 -8.19 37.52
N GLN A 503 40.88 -7.05 37.88
CA GLN A 503 41.01 -6.49 39.23
C GLN A 503 39.77 -6.81 40.05
N THR A 504 39.96 -7.65 41.07
CA THR A 504 38.94 -8.20 42.00
C THR A 504 38.12 -9.32 41.36
N GLY A 505 37.72 -10.35 42.12
CA GLY A 505 37.03 -11.58 41.63
C GLY A 505 35.62 -11.37 41.04
N LEU A 506 35.40 -10.19 40.47
CA LEU A 506 34.20 -9.64 39.90
C LEU A 506 34.66 -8.95 38.60
N HIS A 507 34.39 -9.57 37.45
CA HIS A 507 34.92 -9.14 36.16
C HIS A 507 34.29 -7.79 35.75
N THR A 508 34.99 -6.69 36.05
CA THR A 508 34.61 -5.31 35.70
C THR A 508 34.96 -5.03 34.24
N GLY A 509 34.04 -4.46 33.46
CA GLY A 509 34.07 -4.41 31.99
C GLY A 509 35.16 -3.59 31.29
N ALA A 510 36.23 -3.18 31.98
CA ALA A 510 37.22 -2.21 31.48
C ALA A 510 38.32 -2.80 30.54
N GLY A 511 38.08 -3.93 29.89
CA GLY A 511 39.07 -4.61 29.03
C GLY A 511 38.88 -4.34 27.53
N ASN A 512 39.98 -4.29 26.76
CA ASN A 512 39.94 -4.08 25.29
C ASN A 512 39.99 -5.38 24.46
N ALA A 513 40.14 -6.55 25.11
CA ALA A 513 40.24 -7.85 24.46
C ALA A 513 39.17 -8.81 24.99
N PRO A 514 38.50 -9.58 24.11
CA PRO A 514 37.55 -10.59 24.54
C PRO A 514 38.27 -11.70 25.33
N ARG A 515 37.63 -12.14 26.42
CA ARG A 515 37.97 -13.31 27.22
C ARG A 515 36.83 -14.30 27.16
N CYS A 516 37.13 -15.58 27.38
CA CYS A 516 36.14 -16.63 27.35
C CYS A 516 35.97 -17.34 28.69
N ALA A 517 34.72 -17.59 29.05
CA ALA A 517 34.33 -18.21 30.32
C ALA A 517 33.76 -19.62 30.09
N GLN A 518 34.11 -20.57 30.96
CA GLN A 518 33.58 -21.94 30.95
C GLN A 518 32.45 -22.15 31.96
N SER A 519 32.54 -21.56 33.15
CA SER A 519 31.46 -21.59 34.16
C SER A 519 31.59 -20.46 35.17
N TYR A 520 30.46 -20.09 35.79
CA TYR A 520 30.41 -19.24 36.98
C TYR A 520 29.50 -19.86 38.05
N ASP A 521 30.07 -20.12 39.22
CA ASP A 521 29.36 -20.60 40.41
C ASP A 521 29.87 -19.86 41.65
N PHE A 522 29.00 -19.08 42.30
CA PHE A 522 29.24 -18.44 43.61
C PHE A 522 30.67 -17.92 43.86
N GLY A 523 31.16 -17.04 42.98
CA GLY A 523 32.48 -16.42 43.12
C GLY A 523 33.67 -17.27 42.63
N THR A 524 33.40 -18.47 42.10
CA THR A 524 34.36 -19.22 41.26
C THR A 524 34.06 -18.94 39.79
N PHE A 525 35.01 -18.32 39.10
CA PHE A 525 34.94 -18.01 37.67
C PHE A 525 36.07 -18.74 36.96
N THR A 526 35.73 -19.61 36.01
CA THR A 526 36.74 -20.35 35.24
C THR A 526 36.96 -19.66 33.89
N GLU A 527 38.04 -18.89 33.77
CA GLU A 527 38.48 -18.30 32.50
C GLU A 527 39.21 -19.36 31.64
N LEU A 528 38.90 -19.42 30.35
CA LEU A 528 39.61 -20.24 29.34
C LEU A 528 40.77 -19.49 28.66
N GLY A 529 40.90 -18.19 28.91
CA GLY A 529 41.94 -17.31 28.33
C GLY A 529 41.41 -16.32 27.28
N THR A 530 42.31 -15.79 26.46
CA THR A 530 42.02 -14.73 25.46
C THR A 530 41.73 -15.24 24.04
N ASN A 531 41.80 -16.55 23.80
CA ASN A 531 41.51 -17.15 22.50
C ASN A 531 40.11 -17.79 22.51
N CYS A 532 39.14 -16.98 22.10
CA CYS A 532 37.72 -17.34 21.97
C CYS A 532 37.42 -17.99 20.60
N GLN A 533 38.19 -19.00 20.19
CA GLN A 533 37.97 -19.74 18.93
C GLN A 533 37.12 -20.99 19.14
#